data_AF-A0A3S2BGZ5-F1
#
_entry.id   AF-A0A3S2BGZ5-F1
#
_cell.length_a   1.000
_cell.length_b   1.000
_cell.length_c   1.000
_cell.angle_alpha   90.00
_cell.angle_beta   90.00
_cell.angle_gamma   90.00
#
_symmetry.space_group_name_H-M   'P 1'
#
loop_
_entity.id
_entity.type
_entity.pdbx_description
1 polymer ?
#
loop_
_entity_poly.entity_id
_entity_poly.type
_entity_poly.pdbx_seq_one_letter_code
_entity_poly.pdbx_strand_id
1 'polypeptide(L)' 'MAKLIRYKFDPANPPPLTEPQKAEIAALKARPESDVDTSDIPELTEKFWRRAIRRHTAD' A
#
# COMPACT_ATOMS: atom_id res chain seq x y z
N MET A 1 -22.78 23.76 10.53
CA MET A 1 -22.48 22.82 11.63
C MET A 1 -21.94 21.54 11.02
N ALA A 2 -20.73 21.10 11.40
CA ALA A 2 -20.17 19.85 10.87
C ALA A 2 -20.65 18.65 11.69
N LYS A 3 -21.18 17.62 11.03
CA LYS A 3 -21.59 16.36 11.67
C LYS A 3 -20.35 15.50 11.91
N LEU A 4 -20.05 15.19 13.16
CA LEU A 4 -18.97 14.26 13.49
C LEU A 4 -19.44 12.83 13.26
N ILE A 5 -18.83 12.13 12.31
CA ILE A 5 -19.08 10.70 12.06
C ILE A 5 -17.98 9.90 12.75
N ARG A 6 -18.36 8.92 13.58
CA ARG A 6 -17.44 7.94 14.18
C ARG A 6 -17.69 6.58 13.54
N TYR A 7 -16.65 5.96 13.02
CA TYR A 7 -16.67 4.63 12.42
C TYR A 7 -15.71 3.72 13.18
N LYS A 8 -16.15 2.50 13.52
CA LYS A 8 -15.33 1.48 14.15
C LYS A 8 -15.09 0.36 13.15
N PHE A 9 -13.84 0.10 12.85
CA PHE A 9 -13.38 -0.96 11.95
C PHE A 9 -12.78 -2.10 12.77
N ASP A 10 -13.18 -3.35 12.47
CA ASP A 10 -12.58 -4.56 13.04
C ASP A 10 -11.70 -5.23 11.97
N PRO A 11 -10.36 -5.15 12.08
CA PRO A 11 -9.47 -5.78 11.11
C PRO A 11 -9.55 -7.31 11.09
N ALA A 12 -10.01 -7.94 12.17
CA ALA A 12 -10.15 -9.40 12.24
C ALA A 12 -11.41 -9.91 11.54
N ASN A 13 -12.39 -9.03 11.29
CA ASN A 13 -13.64 -9.36 10.61
C ASN A 13 -14.12 -8.17 9.75
N PRO A 14 -13.44 -7.90 8.62
CA PRO A 14 -13.82 -6.79 7.76
C PRO A 14 -15.15 -7.06 7.05
N PRO A 15 -15.93 -6.00 6.72
CA PRO A 15 -17.12 -6.16 5.90
C PRO A 15 -16.76 -6.77 4.53
N PRO A 16 -17.65 -7.57 3.94
CA PRO A 16 -17.40 -8.14 2.62
C PRO A 16 -17.33 -7.04 1.56
N LEU A 17 -16.53 -7.29 0.52
CA LEU A 17 -16.46 -6.39 -0.62
C LEU A 17 -17.78 -6.39 -1.39
N THR A 18 -18.22 -5.20 -1.77
CA THR A 18 -19.31 -5.00 -2.71
C THR A 18 -18.90 -5.43 -4.11
N GLU A 19 -19.87 -5.75 -4.97
CA GLU A 19 -19.61 -6.08 -6.37
C GLU A 19 -18.81 -5.02 -7.15
N PRO A 20 -19.08 -3.70 -7.04
CA PRO A 20 -18.24 -2.70 -7.71
C PRO A 20 -16.80 -2.71 -7.21
N GLN A 21 -16.56 -2.94 -5.91
CA GLN A 21 -15.19 -3.04 -5.38
C GLN A 21 -14.46 -4.27 -5.93
N LYS A 22 -15.14 -5.41 -6.07
CA LYS A 22 -14.54 -6.60 -6.70
C LYS A 22 -14.20 -6.35 -8.16
N ALA A 23 -15.10 -5.68 -8.90
CA ALA A 23 -14.88 -5.33 -10.30
C ALA A 23 -13.68 -4.37 -10.46
N GLU A 24 -13.53 -3.39 -9.56
CA GLU A 24 -12.38 -2.49 -9.53
C GLU A 24 -11.07 -3.25 -9.29
N ILE A 25 -11.03 -4.16 -8.31
CA ILE A 25 -9.85 -5.00 -8.04
C ILE A 25 -9.50 -5.86 -9.28
N ALA A 26 -10.50 -6.44 -9.94
CA ALA A 26 -10.28 -7.22 -11.16
C ALA A 26 -9.73 -6.36 -12.30
N ALA A 27 -10.24 -5.13 -12.46
CA ALA A 27 -9.73 -4.18 -13.45
C ALA A 27 -8.28 -3.79 -13.14
N LEU A 28 -7.95 -3.46 -11.88
CA LEU A 28 -6.59 -3.14 -11.45
C LEU A 28 -5.63 -4.30 -11.70
N LYS A 29 -6.03 -5.54 -11.41
CA LYS A 29 -5.21 -6.74 -11.63
C LYS A 29 -4.94 -7.01 -13.12
N ALA A 30 -5.82 -6.57 -14.00
CA ALA A 30 -5.65 -6.72 -15.44
C ALA A 30 -4.74 -5.64 -16.06
N ARG A 31 -4.40 -4.57 -15.32
CA ARG A 31 -3.50 -3.53 -15.80
C ARG A 31 -2.06 -4.05 -15.86
N PRO A 32 -1.27 -3.64 -16.87
CA PRO A 32 0.14 -4.00 -16.93
C PRO A 32 0.93 -3.26 -15.85
N GLU A 33 2.01 -3.86 -15.35
CA GLU A 33 2.89 -3.24 -14.36
C GLU A 33 3.49 -1.92 -14.86
N SER A 34 3.71 -1.80 -16.17
CA SER A 34 4.23 -0.58 -16.81
C SER A 34 3.31 0.64 -16.70
N ASP A 35 2.05 0.46 -16.28
CA ASP A 35 1.14 1.58 -15.98
C ASP A 35 1.49 2.30 -14.67
N VAL A 36 2.29 1.67 -13.80
CA VAL A 36 2.72 2.27 -12.54
C VAL A 36 3.79 3.33 -12.84
N ASP A 37 3.42 4.60 -12.70
CA ASP A 37 4.35 5.72 -12.80
C ASP A 37 5.24 5.77 -11.55
N THR A 38 6.54 5.58 -11.75
CA THR A 38 7.58 5.67 -10.71
C THR A 38 8.52 6.85 -10.94
N SER A 39 8.19 7.78 -11.84
CA SER A 39 9.07 8.89 -12.23
C SER A 39 9.40 9.86 -11.09
N ASP A 40 8.58 9.88 -10.03
CA ASP A 40 8.79 10.68 -8.82
C ASP A 40 9.73 10.00 -7.80
N ILE A 41 9.93 8.68 -7.90
CA ILE A 41 10.75 7.90 -6.97
C ILE A 41 12.02 7.42 -7.69
N PRO A 42 13.21 7.94 -7.33
CA PRO A 42 14.45 7.53 -7.95
C PRO A 42 14.82 6.08 -7.58
N GLU A 43 15.45 5.36 -8.51
CA GLU A 43 15.97 4.02 -8.24
C GLU A 43 17.02 4.04 -7.12
N LEU A 44 16.86 3.14 -6.14
CA LEU A 44 17.76 3.02 -5.01
C LEU A 44 18.87 2.01 -5.30
N THR A 45 20.11 2.47 -5.34
CA THR A 45 21.29 1.63 -5.60
C THR A 45 21.64 0.74 -4.39
N GLU A 46 22.39 -0.34 -4.64
CA GLU A 46 22.96 -1.18 -3.57
C GLU A 46 23.78 -0.37 -2.55
N LYS A 47 24.43 0.72 -2.99
CA LYS A 47 25.17 1.63 -2.10
C LYS A 47 24.25 2.34 -1.10
N PHE A 48 23.02 2.67 -1.49
CA PHE A 48 22.01 3.22 -0.59
C PHE A 48 21.64 2.19 0.47
N TRP A 49 21.33 0.96 0.05
CA TRP A 49 20.88 -0.11 0.95
C TRP A 49 21.94 -0.57 1.96
N ARG A 50 23.23 -0.58 1.59
CA ARG A 50 24.33 -0.85 2.55
C ARG A 50 24.35 0.06 3.78
N ARG A 51 23.82 1.28 3.67
CA ARG A 51 23.70 2.24 4.80
C ARG A 51 22.39 2.08 5.56
N ALA A 52 21.36 1.51 4.95
CA ALA A 52 20.05 1.28 5.56
C ALA A 52 20.06 0.11 6.56
N ILE A 53 21.03 -0.80 6.45
CA ILE A 53 21.28 -1.85 7.44
C ILE A 53 21.91 -1.20 8.68
N ARG A 54 21.08 -0.78 9.63
CA ARG A 54 21.53 -0.44 10.98
C ARG A 54 21.93 -1.75 11.65
N ARG A 55 23.22 -1.92 11.96
CA ARG A 55 23.72 -3.10 12.71
C ARG A 55 22.96 -3.14 14.05
N HIS A 56 22.01 -4.04 14.20
CA HIS A 56 21.43 -4.34 15.52
C HIS A 56 22.45 -5.23 16.23
N THR A 57 23.44 -4.63 16.88
CA THR A 57 24.31 -5.35 17.81
C THR A 57 23.49 -5.63 19.06
N ALA A 58 23.00 -6.86 19.19
CA ALA A 58 22.68 -7.41 20.49
C ALA A 58 24.03 -7.90 21.06
N ASP A 59 24.61 -7.09 21.95
CA ASP A 59 25.53 -7.56 22.99
C ASP A 59 24.72 -7.82 24.26
#